data_AF-A0A2T0LFC8-F1
#
_entry.id   AF-A0A2T0LFC8-F1
#
_cell.length_a   1.000
_cell.length_b   1.000
_cell.length_c   1.000
_cell.angle_alpha   90.00
_cell.angle_beta   90.00
_cell.angle_gamma   90.00
#
_symmetry.space_group_name_H-M   'P 1'
#
loop_
_entity.id
_entity.type
_entity.pdbx_description
1 polymer ?
#
loop_
_entity_poly.entity_id
_entity_poly.type
_entity_poly.pdbx_seq_one_letter_code
_entity_poly.pdbx_strand_id
1 'polypeptide(L)'
;MEPVHKRVAELWWKNRKLRMRLSVNEINDWNTSLDWIVHYKHKKHWFEFTIANIRAHEKEYGRIPDSIREYWEEALDANLEHCWAVHKMHEMGRLAVAIGQTEWAHEICAVLDEMGEGEGAKRTWAEG
;
A
#
# COMPACT_ATOMS: atom_id res chain seq x y z
N MET A 1 -7.97 0.65 -3.34
CA MET A 1 -6.99 -0.16 -2.59
C MET A 1 -7.70 -1.04 -1.56
N GLU A 2 -7.44 -2.35 -1.54
CA GLU A 2 -7.99 -3.23 -0.49
C GLU A 2 -7.49 -2.82 0.91
N PRO A 3 -8.29 -3.02 1.97
CA PRO A 3 -7.92 -2.64 3.35
C PRO A 3 -6.55 -3.16 3.81
N VAL A 4 -6.17 -4.35 3.33
CA VAL A 4 -4.89 -4.99 3.64
C VAL A 4 -3.72 -4.17 3.07
N HIS A 5 -3.77 -3.79 1.79
CA HIS A 5 -2.71 -3.00 1.14
C HIS A 5 -2.54 -1.61 1.78
N LYS A 6 -3.65 -0.99 2.18
CA LYS A 6 -3.64 0.26 2.94
C LYS A 6 -2.89 0.09 4.26
N ARG A 7 -3.21 -0.96 5.01
CA ARG A 7 -2.61 -1.22 6.34
C ARG A 7 -1.11 -1.50 6.24
N VAL A 8 -0.66 -2.26 5.24
CA VAL A 8 0.77 -2.46 4.99
C VAL A 8 1.44 -1.11 4.68
N ALA A 9 0.90 -0.31 3.75
CA ALA A 9 1.51 0.97 3.39
C ALA A 9 1.65 1.94 4.59
N GLU A 10 0.62 2.02 5.44
CA GLU A 10 0.63 2.81 6.69
C GLU A 10 1.78 2.42 7.63
N LEU A 11 1.88 1.13 7.93
CA LEU A 11 2.85 0.60 8.87
C LEU A 11 4.28 0.71 8.33
N TRP A 12 4.45 0.55 7.02
CA TRP A 12 5.73 0.76 6.33
C TRP A 12 6.19 2.20 6.47
N TRP A 13 5.30 3.16 6.14
CA TRP A 13 5.61 4.57 6.20
C TRP A 13 5.97 5.00 7.62
N LYS A 14 5.19 4.55 8.60
CA LYS A 14 5.46 4.79 10.03
C LYS A 14 6.85 4.30 10.42
N ASN A 15 7.19 3.06 10.06
CA ASN A 15 8.47 2.45 10.43
C ASN A 15 9.67 3.06 9.71
N ARG A 16 9.62 3.15 8.38
CA ARG A 16 10.79 3.45 7.53
C ARG A 16 10.97 4.95 7.29
N LYS A 17 9.89 5.69 7.03
CA LYS A 17 9.96 7.10 6.61
C LYS A 17 9.86 8.04 7.80
N LEU A 18 8.95 7.77 8.73
CA LEU A 18 8.85 8.53 9.98
C LEU A 18 9.86 8.05 11.05
N ARG A 19 10.55 6.93 10.81
CA ARG A 19 11.48 6.30 11.76
C ARG A 19 10.85 6.04 13.12
N MET A 20 9.53 5.84 13.15
CA MET A 20 8.79 5.56 14.36
C MET A 20 8.79 4.06 14.63
N ARG A 21 9.10 3.68 15.86
CA ARG A 21 9.05 2.28 16.26
C ARG A 21 7.60 1.77 16.20
N LEU A 22 7.41 0.64 15.52
CA LEU A 22 6.15 -0.09 15.56
C LEU A 22 5.97 -0.76 16.92
N SER A 23 4.75 -0.71 17.44
CA SER A 23 4.36 -1.51 18.62
C SER A 23 4.28 -3.00 18.26
N VAL A 24 4.23 -3.88 19.26
CA VAL A 24 4.08 -5.33 19.05
C VAL A 24 2.82 -5.64 18.24
N ASN A 25 1.71 -4.96 18.54
CA ASN A 25 0.46 -5.13 17.80
C ASN A 25 0.60 -4.70 16.33
N GLU A 26 1.29 -3.59 16.08
CA GLU A 26 1.55 -3.11 14.71
C GLU A 26 2.47 -4.03 13.92
N ILE A 27 3.45 -4.66 14.58
CA ILE A 27 4.28 -5.70 13.96
C ILE A 27 3.44 -6.94 13.64
N ASN A 28 2.51 -7.31 14.52
CA ASN A 28 1.57 -8.41 14.24
C ASN A 28 0.66 -8.07 13.07
N ASP A 29 0.07 -6.87 13.06
CA ASP A 29 -0.77 -6.38 11.95
C ASP A 29 0.00 -6.38 10.62
N TRP A 30 1.26 -5.94 10.64
CA TRP A 30 2.15 -5.97 9.49
C TRP A 30 2.31 -7.39 8.95
N ASN A 31 2.69 -8.33 9.82
CA ASN A 31 2.90 -9.73 9.45
C ASN A 31 1.61 -10.38 8.95
N THR A 32 0.48 -10.16 9.63
CA THR A 32 -0.83 -10.66 9.21
C THR A 32 -1.22 -10.10 7.85
N SER A 33 -0.99 -8.81 7.60
CA SER A 33 -1.32 -8.20 6.32
C SER A 33 -0.45 -8.77 5.18
N LEU A 34 0.84 -9.00 5.43
CA LEU A 34 1.72 -9.69 4.48
C LEU A 34 1.26 -11.12 4.19
N ASP A 35 0.85 -11.87 5.22
CA ASP A 35 0.33 -13.23 5.07
C ASP A 35 -0.98 -13.26 4.27
N TRP A 36 -1.86 -12.29 4.46
CA TRP A 36 -3.09 -12.16 3.67
C TRP A 36 -2.81 -11.96 2.18
N ILE A 37 -1.82 -11.14 1.84
CA ILE A 37 -1.39 -10.90 0.44
C ILE A 37 -0.87 -12.19 -0.21
N VAL A 38 -0.22 -13.08 0.58
CA VAL A 38 0.21 -14.39 0.08
C VAL A 38 -0.97 -15.32 -0.22
N HIS A 39 -2.04 -15.26 0.58
CA HIS A 39 -3.21 -16.12 0.41
C HIS A 39 -4.15 -15.64 -0.70
N TYR A 40 -4.30 -14.33 -0.87
CA TYR A 40 -5.14 -13.71 -1.89
C TYR A 40 -4.28 -12.99 -2.93
N LYS A 41 -3.50 -13.78 -3.70
CA LYS A 41 -2.65 -13.25 -4.78
C LYS A 41 -3.50 -12.74 -5.94
N HIS A 42 -4.06 -11.55 -5.79
CA HIS A 42 -4.48 -10.77 -6.93
C HIS A 42 -3.19 -10.25 -7.58
N LYS A 43 -2.98 -10.57 -8.86
CA LYS A 43 -1.83 -10.10 -9.65
C LYS A 43 -2.15 -8.77 -10.32
N LYS A 44 -2.99 -7.95 -9.70
CA LYS A 44 -3.52 -6.76 -10.35
C LYS A 44 -2.45 -5.68 -10.42
N HIS A 45 -1.60 -5.61 -9.41
CA HIS A 45 -0.53 -4.61 -9.34
C HIS A 45 0.84 -5.23 -9.04
N TRP A 46 1.90 -4.54 -9.49
CA TRP A 46 3.29 -4.98 -9.35
C TRP A 46 3.72 -5.11 -7.87
N PHE A 47 3.15 -4.28 -6.98
CA PHE A 47 3.42 -4.32 -5.55
C PHE A 47 2.87 -5.58 -4.86
N GLU A 48 1.67 -6.04 -5.24
CA GLU A 48 1.02 -7.22 -4.64
C GLU A 48 1.88 -8.47 -4.88
N PHE A 49 2.47 -8.56 -6.08
CA PHE A 49 3.36 -9.65 -6.47
C PHE A 49 4.68 -9.64 -5.69
N THR A 50 5.34 -8.49 -5.60
CA THR A 50 6.64 -8.37 -4.92
C THR A 50 6.50 -8.65 -3.42
N ILE A 51 5.47 -8.08 -2.78
CA ILE A 51 5.18 -8.28 -1.35
C ILE A 51 4.88 -9.77 -1.07
N ALA A 52 4.03 -10.40 -1.90
CA ALA A 52 3.69 -11.82 -1.75
C ALA A 52 4.92 -12.74 -1.87
N ASN A 53 5.81 -12.46 -2.82
CA ASN A 53 6.99 -13.28 -3.04
C ASN A 53 8.00 -13.16 -1.90
N ILE A 54 8.20 -11.96 -1.36
CA ILE A 54 9.08 -11.73 -0.21
C ILE A 54 8.57 -12.50 1.01
N ARG A 55 7.28 -12.37 1.33
CA ARG A 55 6.70 -13.06 2.48
C ARG A 55 6.72 -14.57 2.30
N ALA A 56 6.45 -15.07 1.10
CA ALA A 56 6.55 -16.50 0.81
C ALA A 56 8.01 -17.00 0.96
N HIS A 57 8.97 -16.27 0.41
CA HIS A 57 10.39 -16.64 0.48
C HIS A 57 10.93 -16.62 1.91
N GLU A 58 10.59 -15.58 2.68
CA GLU A 58 10.93 -15.48 4.11
C GLU A 58 10.37 -16.67 4.90
N LYS A 59 9.12 -17.06 4.65
CA LYS A 59 8.49 -18.22 5.32
C LYS A 59 9.13 -19.55 4.95
N GLU A 60 9.51 -19.72 3.68
CA GLU A 60 10.05 -20.99 3.17
C GLU A 60 11.52 -21.19 3.56
N TYR A 61 12.32 -20.12 3.56
CA TYR A 61 13.79 -20.22 3.73
C TYR A 61 14.33 -19.50 4.98
N GLY A 62 13.47 -18.79 5.73
CA GLY A 62 13.86 -18.01 6.90
C GLY A 62 14.69 -16.76 6.59
N ARG A 63 15.07 -16.53 5.33
CA ARG A 63 15.82 -15.36 4.86
C ARG A 63 15.75 -15.21 3.33
N ILE A 64 15.97 -14.00 2.86
CA ILE A 64 16.18 -13.69 1.44
C ILE A 64 17.70 -13.79 1.14
N PRO A 65 18.13 -14.45 0.04
CA PRO A 65 19.53 -14.52 -0.35
C PRO A 65 20.15 -13.13 -0.48
N ASP A 66 21.33 -12.94 0.11
CA ASP A 66 22.00 -11.63 0.16
C ASP A 66 22.29 -11.08 -1.24
N SER A 67 22.54 -11.96 -2.21
CA SER A 67 22.82 -11.61 -3.62
C SER A 67 21.68 -10.91 -4.35
N ILE A 68 20.44 -11.06 -3.87
CA ILE A 68 19.27 -10.40 -4.46
C ILE A 68 18.57 -9.48 -3.46
N ARG A 69 18.87 -9.59 -2.16
CA ARG A 69 18.19 -8.86 -1.09
C ARG A 69 18.06 -7.37 -1.36
N GLU A 70 19.12 -6.70 -1.78
CA GLU A 70 19.11 -5.25 -2.03
C GLU A 70 18.11 -4.87 -3.12
N TYR A 71 18.16 -5.51 -4.29
CA TYR A 71 17.21 -5.28 -5.37
C TYR A 71 15.75 -5.57 -4.96
N TRP A 72 15.54 -6.58 -4.13
CA TRP A 72 14.22 -6.93 -3.62
C TRP A 72 13.72 -5.94 -2.58
N GLU A 73 14.58 -5.44 -1.69
CA GLU A 73 14.26 -4.40 -0.71
C GLU A 73 13.95 -3.07 -1.40
N GLU A 74 14.72 -2.68 -2.42
CA GLU A 74 14.46 -1.49 -3.23
C GLU A 74 13.12 -1.58 -3.95
N ALA A 75 12.85 -2.71 -4.61
CA ALA A 75 11.57 -2.94 -5.27
C ALA A 75 10.41 -2.94 -4.27
N LEU A 76 10.59 -3.48 -3.07
CA LEU A 76 9.59 -3.45 -2.01
C LEU A 76 9.34 -2.02 -1.52
N ASP A 77 10.39 -1.27 -1.23
CA ASP A 77 10.29 0.10 -0.73
C ASP A 77 9.58 1.01 -1.75
N ALA A 78 9.93 0.91 -3.04
CA ALA A 78 9.24 1.65 -4.11
C ALA A 78 7.75 1.29 -4.22
N ASN A 79 7.42 0.02 -4.09
CA ASN A 79 6.05 -0.49 -4.16
C ASN A 79 5.20 0.00 -2.98
N LEU A 80 5.74 -0.04 -1.76
CA LEU A 80 5.05 0.43 -0.56
C LEU A 80 4.93 1.95 -0.51
N GLU A 81 5.91 2.67 -1.06
CA GLU A 81 5.83 4.12 -1.26
C GLU A 81 4.68 4.50 -2.19
N HIS A 82 4.54 3.78 -3.30
CA HIS A 82 3.42 3.97 -4.22
C HIS A 82 2.07 3.69 -3.53
N CYS A 83 1.93 2.58 -2.81
CA CYS A 83 0.70 2.27 -2.06
C CYS A 83 0.36 3.38 -1.05
N TRP A 84 1.35 3.93 -0.37
CA TRP A 84 1.14 5.01 0.59
C TRP A 84 0.69 6.31 -0.10
N ALA A 85 1.28 6.65 -1.24
CA ALA A 85 0.91 7.81 -2.02
C ALA A 85 -0.55 7.72 -2.51
N VAL A 86 -0.93 6.57 -3.07
CA VAL A 86 -2.31 6.28 -3.50
C VAL A 86 -3.28 6.39 -2.32
N HIS A 87 -2.93 5.78 -1.18
CA HIS A 87 -3.76 5.85 0.03
C HIS A 87 -3.99 7.30 0.50
N LYS A 88 -2.92 8.11 0.57
CA LYS A 88 -3.04 9.53 0.93
C LYS A 88 -3.96 10.29 -0.01
N MET A 89 -3.83 10.07 -1.32
CA MET A 89 -4.68 10.72 -2.31
C MET A 89 -6.14 10.32 -2.13
N HIS A 90 -6.43 9.03 -1.89
CA HIS A 90 -7.80 8.60 -1.57
C HIS A 90 -8.37 9.27 -0.31
N GLU A 91 -7.58 9.40 0.77
CA GLU A 91 -8.03 10.09 1.98
C GLU A 91 -8.26 11.58 1.75
N MET A 92 -7.35 12.24 1.02
CA MET A 92 -7.49 13.65 0.67
C MET A 92 -8.73 13.89 -0.18
N GLY A 93 -9.00 13.01 -1.16
CA GLY A 93 -10.19 13.14 -2.00
C GLY A 93 -11.48 12.90 -1.24
N ARG A 94 -11.51 11.93 -0.31
CA ARG A 94 -12.65 11.76 0.62
C ARG A 94 -12.88 12.99 1.48
N LEU A 95 -11.81 13.57 2.01
CA LEU A 95 -11.91 14.78 2.82
C LEU A 95 -12.44 15.95 1.97
N ALA A 96 -11.91 16.13 0.76
CA ALA A 96 -12.34 17.18 -0.18
C ALA A 96 -13.85 17.10 -0.47
N VAL A 97 -14.37 15.90 -0.74
CA VAL A 97 -15.82 15.66 -0.88
C VAL A 97 -16.58 16.02 0.39
N ALA A 98 -16.12 15.54 1.54
CA ALA A 98 -16.78 15.77 2.83
C ALA A 98 -16.87 17.27 3.22
N ILE A 99 -15.92 18.09 2.79
CA ILE A 99 -15.93 19.54 3.02
C ILE A 99 -16.51 20.36 1.85
N GLY A 100 -17.08 19.70 0.84
CA GLY A 100 -17.72 20.35 -0.31
C GLY A 100 -16.76 20.96 -1.33
N GLN A 101 -15.47 20.60 -1.30
CA GLN A 101 -14.44 21.07 -2.24
C GLN A 101 -14.39 20.18 -3.49
N THR A 102 -15.40 20.31 -4.35
CA THR A 102 -15.58 19.44 -5.52
C THR A 102 -14.48 19.59 -6.58
N GLU A 103 -13.98 20.79 -6.83
CA GLU A 103 -12.87 21.01 -7.78
C GLU A 103 -11.60 20.29 -7.31
N TRP A 104 -11.26 20.43 -6.03
CA TRP A 104 -10.11 19.73 -5.44
C TRP A 104 -10.28 18.21 -5.47
N ALA A 105 -11.50 17.70 -5.23
CA ALA A 105 -11.77 16.27 -5.38
C ALA A 105 -11.55 15.78 -6.82
N HIS A 106 -11.94 16.57 -7.84
CA HIS A 106 -11.69 16.24 -9.25
C HIS A 106 -10.19 16.24 -9.60
N GLU A 107 -9.43 17.21 -9.10
CA GLU A 107 -7.97 17.24 -9.28
C GLU A 107 -7.29 16.00 -8.69
N ILE A 108 -7.69 15.60 -7.47
CA ILE A 108 -7.17 14.37 -6.84
C ILE A 108 -7.58 13.13 -7.64
N CYS A 109 -8.80 13.11 -8.18
CA CYS A 109 -9.25 12.03 -9.06
C CYS A 109 -8.37 11.92 -10.32
N ALA A 110 -8.01 13.04 -10.94
CA ALA A 110 -7.12 13.07 -12.10
C ALA A 110 -5.71 12.55 -11.75
N VAL A 111 -5.16 12.94 -10.60
CA VAL A 111 -3.88 12.40 -10.10
C VAL A 111 -3.98 10.88 -9.88
N LEU A 112 -5.08 10.39 -9.30
CA LEU A 112 -5.30 8.95 -9.14
C LEU A 112 -5.45 8.24 -10.49
N ASP A 113 -6.09 8.86 -11.50
CA ASP A 113 -6.16 8.31 -12.86
C ASP A 113 -4.76 8.18 -13.48
N GLU A 114 -3.89 9.19 -13.32
CA GLU A 114 -2.49 9.15 -13.80
C GLU A 114 -1.67 8.05 -13.11
N MET A 115 -1.99 7.73 -11.86
CA MET A 115 -1.38 6.62 -11.11
C MET A 115 -1.97 5.24 -11.46
N GLY A 116 -3.02 5.17 -12.30
CA GLY A 116 -3.72 3.93 -12.65
C GLY A 116 -4.75 3.47 -11.61
N GLU A 117 -5.13 4.32 -10.65
CA GLU A 117 -5.98 4.03 -9.50
C GLU A 117 -7.32 4.80 -9.49
N GLY A 118 -7.55 5.68 -10.47
CA GLY A 118 -8.68 6.59 -10.46
C GLY A 118 -10.07 5.96 -10.66
N GLU A 119 -10.18 4.78 -11.30
CA GLU A 119 -11.44 4.01 -11.32
C GLU A 119 -11.88 3.54 -9.92
N GLY A 120 -10.93 3.22 -9.05
CA GLY A 120 -11.20 2.87 -7.65
C GLY A 120 -11.68 4.08 -6.85
N ALA A 121 -11.14 5.27 -7.16
CA ALA A 121 -11.48 6.52 -6.49
C ALA A 121 -12.92 6.96 -6.79
N LYS A 122 -13.29 6.96 -8.07
CA LYS A 122 -14.63 7.32 -8.55
C LYS A 122 -15.72 6.44 -7.93
N ARG A 123 -15.47 5.14 -7.78
CA ARG A 123 -16.40 4.21 -7.09
C ARG A 123 -16.51 4.50 -5.60
N THR A 124 -15.38 4.67 -4.92
CA THR A 124 -15.34 4.86 -3.46
C THR A 124 -16.01 6.17 -3.01
N TRP A 125 -15.98 7.21 -3.84
CA TRP A 125 -16.56 8.52 -3.50
C TRP A 125 -18.01 8.70 -3.95
N ALA A 126 -18.56 7.79 -4.77
CA ALA A 126 -19.97 7.81 -5.17
C ALA A 126 -20.89 7.10 -4.17
N GLU A 127 -20.33 6.28 -3.27
CA GLU A 127 -21.05 5.46 -2.28
C GLU A 127 -21.07 6.07 -0.87
N GLY A 128 -20.44 7.23 -0.65
CA GLY A 128 -20.37 7.94 0.63
C GLY A 128 -20.83 9.38 0.53
#